data_AF-A0A6G3PFA3-F1
#
_entry.id   AF-A0A6G3PFA3-F1
#
_cell.length_a   1.000
_cell.length_b   1.000
_cell.length_c   1.000
_cell.angle_alpha   90.00
_cell.angle_beta   90.00
_cell.angle_gamma   90.00
#
_symmetry.space_group_name_H-M   'P 1'
#
loop_
_entity.id
_entity.type
_entity.pdbx_description
1 polymer ?
#
loop_
_entity_poly.entity_id
_entity_poly.type
_entity_poly.pdbx_seq_one_letter_code
_entity_poly.pdbx_strand_id
1 'polypeptide(L)' 'MTQNTPLSSRLPLPSEDVTLRVRSAAQLRARGVSAAQTSAQCLPGGPWQQILPGVYLLHPG' A
#
# COMPACT_ATOMS: atom_id res chain seq x y z
N MET A 1 -10.11 9.48 -44.69
CA MET A 1 -10.96 8.30 -44.39
C MET A 1 -10.19 7.38 -43.47
N THR A 2 -10.85 6.99 -42.39
CA THR A 2 -10.38 6.42 -41.11
C THR A 2 -9.75 5.03 -41.21
N GLN A 3 -8.53 4.85 -40.67
CA GLN A 3 -8.00 3.53 -40.33
C GLN A 3 -8.22 3.26 -38.83
N ASN A 4 -9.21 2.43 -38.50
CA ASN A 4 -9.46 1.94 -37.16
C ASN A 4 -8.56 0.72 -36.89
N THR A 5 -7.42 0.94 -36.26
CA THR A 5 -6.65 -0.13 -35.64
C THR A 5 -7.30 -0.45 -34.29
N PRO A 6 -7.81 -1.67 -34.04
CA PRO A 6 -8.30 -2.01 -32.71
C PRO A 6 -7.09 -2.10 -31.77
N LEU A 7 -6.94 -1.07 -30.94
CA LEU A 7 -6.01 -1.05 -29.83
C LEU A 7 -6.48 -2.12 -28.84
N SER A 8 -5.92 -3.33 -28.94
CA SER A 8 -5.95 -4.31 -27.85
C SER A 8 -5.21 -3.70 -26.66
N SER A 9 -5.93 -2.91 -25.86
CA SER A 9 -5.49 -2.41 -24.57
C SER A 9 -5.36 -3.61 -23.64
N ARG A 10 -4.15 -4.18 -23.65
CA ARG A 10 -3.70 -5.18 -22.69
C ARG A 10 -4.01 -4.67 -21.29
N LEU A 11 -5.07 -5.21 -20.67
CA LEU A 11 -5.47 -4.87 -19.32
C LEU A 11 -4.27 -5.13 -18.37
N PRO A 12 -3.82 -4.13 -17.60
CA PRO A 12 -2.92 -4.39 -16.49
C PRO A 12 -3.70 -5.27 -15.51
N LEU A 13 -3.25 -6.51 -15.32
CA LEU A 13 -3.74 -7.36 -14.23
C LEU A 13 -3.49 -6.58 -12.92
N PRO A 14 -4.48 -6.46 -12.02
CA PRO A 14 -4.25 -5.84 -10.72
C PRO A 14 -3.18 -6.67 -10.01
N SER A 15 -2.07 -6.02 -9.67
CA SER A 15 -0.96 -6.64 -8.96
C SER A 15 -1.47 -7.33 -7.70
N GLU A 16 -1.43 -8.66 -7.67
CA GLU A 16 -1.64 -9.48 -6.46
C GLU A 16 -0.58 -9.18 -5.36
N ASP A 17 0.31 -8.23 -5.61
CA ASP A 17 1.21 -7.60 -4.65
C ASP A 17 0.47 -6.72 -3.62
N VAL A 18 -0.82 -6.44 -3.85
CA VAL A 18 -1.76 -5.88 -2.88
C VAL A 18 -2.19 -6.97 -1.88
N THR A 19 -1.25 -7.75 -1.35
CA THR A 19 -1.48 -8.46 -0.09
C THR A 19 -1.49 -7.40 1.01
N LEU A 20 -2.60 -6.65 1.11
CA LEU A 20 -2.84 -5.56 2.06
C LEU A 20 -2.50 -6.05 3.47
N ARG A 21 -1.29 -5.77 3.92
CA ARG A 21 -0.80 -6.24 5.21
C ARG A 21 -1.17 -5.20 6.25
N VAL A 22 -2.47 -5.05 6.48
CA VAL A 22 -3.01 -4.19 7.53
C VAL A 22 -2.50 -4.70 8.88
N ARG A 23 -1.90 -3.80 9.67
CA ARG A 23 -1.38 -4.10 11.01
C ARG A 23 -1.85 -3.03 11.99
N SER A 24 -2.21 -3.46 13.19
CA SER A 24 -2.51 -2.54 14.29
C SER A 24 -1.24 -2.05 14.97
N ALA A 25 -1.32 -0.91 15.67
CA ALA A 25 -0.24 -0.36 16.48
C ALA A 25 0.29 -1.38 17.50
N ALA A 26 -0.60 -2.20 18.07
CA ALA A 26 -0.22 -3.27 19.00
C ALA A 26 0.59 -4.37 18.30
N GLN A 27 0.20 -4.78 17.09
CA GLN A 27 0.96 -5.76 16.30
C GLN A 27 2.30 -5.21 15.82
N LEU A 28 2.36 -3.93 15.47
CA LEU A 28 3.61 -3.25 15.13
C LEU A 28 4.56 -3.22 16.34
N ARG A 29 4.05 -2.85 17.51
CA ARG A 29 4.83 -2.87 18.76
C ARG A 29 5.32 -4.28 19.13
N ALA A 30 4.48 -5.31 18.96
CA ALA A 30 4.87 -6.70 19.19
C ALA A 30 5.99 -7.16 18.25
N ARG A 31 6.13 -6.53 17.07
CA ARG A 31 7.22 -6.76 16.12
C ARG A 31 8.42 -5.83 16.34
N GLY A 32 8.41 -5.02 17.39
CA GLY A 32 9.47 -4.06 17.71
C GLY A 32 9.38 -2.73 16.95
N VAL A 33 8.31 -2.49 16.18
CA VAL A 33 8.10 -1.21 15.51
C VAL A 33 7.46 -0.23 16.48
N SER A 34 8.19 0.84 16.79
CA SER A 34 7.71 1.91 17.67
C SER A 34 6.69 2.83 16.98
N ALA A 35 5.93 3.59 17.78
CA ALA A 35 5.00 4.58 17.25
C ALA A 35 5.73 5.67 16.42
N ALA A 36 6.95 6.05 16.82
CA ALA A 36 7.78 6.99 16.08
C ALA A 36 8.19 6.44 14.70
N GLN A 37 8.61 5.17 14.62
CA GLN A 37 8.91 4.52 13.33
C GLN A 37 7.66 4.37 12.46
N THR A 38 6.51 4.10 13.07
CA THR A 38 5.25 4.02 12.35
C THR A 38 4.89 5.39 11.75
N SER A 39 5.01 6.46 12.55
CA SER A 39 4.78 7.84 12.08
C SER A 39 5.76 8.25 10.98
N ALA A 40 7.02 7.83 11.06
CA ALA A 40 8.03 8.09 10.04
C ALA A 40 7.71 7.37 8.72
N GLN A 41 7.17 6.15 8.78
CA GLN A 41 6.77 5.42 7.58
C GLN A 41 5.43 5.88 7.01
N CYS A 42 4.56 6.48 7.83
CA CYS A 42 3.31 7.10 7.41
C CYS A 42 3.46 8.52 6.86
N LEU A 43 4.69 9.00 6.68
CA LEU A 43 4.93 10.27 6.01
C LEU A 43 4.38 10.25 4.58
N PRO A 44 3.92 11.39 4.05
CA PRO A 44 3.44 11.48 2.67
C PRO A 44 4.54 11.07 1.69
N GLY A 45 4.31 9.99 0.93
CA GLY A 45 5.29 9.36 0.04
C GLY A 45 5.99 8.12 0.62
N GLY A 46 5.72 7.77 1.88
CA GLY A 46 6.17 6.52 2.50
C GLY A 46 5.34 5.30 2.08
N PRO A 47 5.87 4.09 2.29
CA PRO A 47 5.19 2.85 1.91
C PRO A 47 3.98 2.51 2.83
N TRP A 48 3.75 3.27 3.90
CA TRP A 48 2.72 2.96 4.88
C TRP A 48 1.66 4.06 4.92
N GLN A 49 0.40 3.66 5.12
CA GLN A 49 -0.72 4.59 5.19
C GLN A 49 -1.55 4.32 6.45
N GLN A 50 -1.82 5.35 7.24
CA GLN A 50 -2.74 5.24 8.38
C GLN A 50 -4.18 5.28 7.86
N ILE A 51 -4.89 4.17 7.99
CA ILE A 51 -6.28 4.05 7.53
C ILE A 51 -7.29 4.37 8.65
N LEU A 52 -6.92 4.06 9.89
CA LEU A 52 -7.70 4.32 11.10
C LEU A 52 -6.74 4.67 12.24
N PRO A 53 -7.21 5.30 13.33
CA PRO A 53 -6.41 5.53 14.52
C PRO A 53 -5.79 4.22 15.03
N GLY A 54 -4.47 4.10 14.97
CA GLY A 54 -3.74 2.90 15.39
C GLY A 54 -3.83 1.71 14.42
N VAL A 55 -4.35 1.88 13.20
CA VAL A 55 -4.31 0.86 12.15
C VAL A 55 -3.59 1.40 10.92
N TYR A 56 -2.60 0.64 10.48
CA TYR A 56 -1.67 1.03 9.45
C TYR A 56 -1.67 -0.02 8.34
N LEU A 57 -1.75 0.46 7.11
CA LEU A 57 -1.59 -0.34 5.92
C LEU A 57 -0.12 -0.33 5.52
N LEU A 58 0.48 -1.51 5.39
CA LEU A 58 1.85 -1.68 4.90
C LEU A 58 1.81 -2.10 3.43
N HIS A 59 2.44 -1.33 2.56
CA HIS A 59 2.69 -1.75 1.19
C HIS A 59 4.04 -2.48 1.16
N PRO A 60 4.10 -3.72 0.64
CA PRO A 60 5.38 -4.25 0.17
C PRO A 60 5.87 -3.32 -0.95
N GLY A 61 7.09 -2.84 -0.82
CA GLY A 61 7.81 -2.13 -1.88
C GLY A 61 8.78 -3.07 -2.57
#